data_AF-A0A1E1W0S7-F1
#
_entry.id   AF-A0A1E1W0S7-F1
#
_cell.length_a   1.000
_cell.length_b   1.000
_cell.length_c   1.000
_cell.angle_alpha   90.00
_cell.angle_beta   90.00
_cell.angle_gamma   90.00
#
_symmetry.space_group_name_H-M   'P 1'
#
loop_
_entity.id
_entity.type
_entity.pdbx_description
1 polymer ?
#
loop_
_entity_poly.entity_id
_entity_poly.type
_entity_poly.pdbx_seq_one_letter_code
_entity_poly.pdbx_strand_id
1 'polypeptide(L)'
;PLRVRWCVSRHARHLAGGQQHDAQELLAWLLDTLHEDLNRAVPPPHPQHRDSDGRPDQVVAAEAWEAHTARNSSIITELFYGQLKSKVRCDTCGRDSVRFDAFNMLSLPLPMESYVRAEIRVMLLDGSVPVKYGVRVNSEGTYLDLKKRLSELCGLPPESMLLVELSGATIGRVMDDGAKISALAAGGGALLAYEA
;
A
#
# COMPACT_ATOMS: atom_id res chain seq x y z
N PRO A 1 -27.88 5.45 18.00
CA PRO A 1 -28.98 4.52 17.64
C PRO A 1 -28.87 3.15 18.39
N LEU A 2 -29.56 3.02 19.53
CA LEU A 2 -29.44 1.85 20.42
C LEU A 2 -29.92 0.53 19.79
N ARG A 3 -30.99 0.57 18.99
CA ARG A 3 -31.54 -0.62 18.32
C ARG A 3 -30.60 -1.19 17.26
N VAL A 4 -30.00 -0.33 16.44
CA VAL A 4 -29.02 -0.73 15.41
C VAL A 4 -27.79 -1.34 16.09
N ARG A 5 -27.26 -0.68 17.12
CA ARG A 5 -26.12 -1.21 17.90
C ARG A 5 -26.41 -2.59 18.49
N TRP A 6 -27.61 -2.80 19.02
CA TRP A 6 -28.01 -4.11 19.53
C TRP A 6 -28.04 -5.19 18.43
N CYS A 7 -28.60 -4.86 17.25
CA CYS A 7 -28.63 -5.78 16.11
C CYS A 7 -27.22 -6.16 15.65
N VAL A 8 -26.35 -5.15 15.46
CA VAL A 8 -24.93 -5.34 15.11
C VAL A 8 -24.25 -6.24 16.12
N SER A 9 -24.35 -5.94 17.43
CA SER A 9 -23.71 -6.77 18.47
C SER A 9 -24.25 -8.20 18.55
N ARG A 10 -25.50 -8.44 18.12
CA ARG A 10 -26.10 -9.78 18.09
C ARG A 10 -25.64 -10.59 16.88
N HIS A 11 -25.57 -9.97 15.69
CA HIS A 11 -25.33 -10.66 14.41
C HIS A 11 -23.88 -10.55 13.92
N ALA A 12 -23.17 -9.47 14.23
CA ALA A 12 -21.72 -9.30 14.07
C ALA A 12 -21.01 -9.32 15.43
N ARG A 13 -20.79 -10.52 15.98
CA ARG A 13 -20.16 -10.67 17.31
C ARG A 13 -18.77 -10.04 17.42
N HIS A 14 -18.03 -9.95 16.31
CA HIS A 14 -16.70 -9.32 16.26
C HIS A 14 -16.75 -7.78 16.42
N LEU A 15 -17.89 -7.15 16.11
CA LEU A 15 -18.16 -5.71 16.32
C LEU A 15 -18.83 -5.41 17.67
N ALA A 16 -18.92 -6.40 18.56
CA ALA A 16 -19.46 -6.22 19.90
C ALA A 16 -18.38 -5.74 20.89
N GLY A 17 -18.79 -5.29 22.08
CA GLY A 17 -17.86 -5.00 23.18
C GLY A 17 -17.51 -3.52 23.39
N GLY A 18 -18.10 -2.61 22.63
CA GLY A 18 -18.01 -1.15 22.88
C GLY A 18 -16.62 -0.55 22.67
N GLN A 19 -15.73 -1.28 22.00
CA GLN A 19 -14.42 -0.78 21.57
C GLN A 19 -14.55 0.09 20.31
N GLN A 20 -13.46 0.73 19.92
CA GLN A 20 -13.36 1.36 18.60
C GLN A 20 -13.21 0.27 17.53
N HIS A 21 -13.88 0.48 16.39
CA HIS A 21 -13.88 -0.43 15.25
C HIS A 21 -13.68 0.35 13.96
N ASP A 22 -13.25 -0.34 12.91
CA ASP A 22 -13.16 0.24 11.56
C ASP A 22 -14.57 0.48 10.99
N ALA A 23 -14.81 1.70 10.51
CA ALA A 23 -16.08 2.06 9.89
C ALA A 23 -16.32 1.29 8.57
N GLN A 24 -15.25 0.93 7.84
CA GLN A 24 -15.36 0.13 6.63
C GLN A 24 -15.87 -1.28 6.95
N GLU A 25 -15.35 -1.90 8.00
CA GLU A 25 -15.77 -3.24 8.44
C GLU A 25 -17.25 -3.26 8.81
N LEU A 26 -17.71 -2.26 9.56
CA LEU A 26 -19.13 -2.11 9.90
C LEU A 26 -20.01 -1.92 8.66
N LEU A 27 -19.56 -1.11 7.70
CA LEU A 27 -20.32 -0.82 6.49
C LEU A 27 -20.42 -2.05 5.57
N ALA A 28 -19.32 -2.80 5.40
CA ALA A 28 -19.32 -4.05 4.64
C ALA A 28 -20.32 -5.05 5.25
N TRP A 29 -20.25 -5.26 6.57
CA TRP A 29 -21.19 -6.14 7.27
C TRP A 29 -22.65 -5.69 7.10
N LEU A 30 -22.90 -4.38 7.20
CA LEU A 30 -24.25 -3.82 7.09
C LEU A 30 -24.84 -4.02 5.68
N LEU A 31 -24.05 -3.74 4.64
CA LEU A 31 -24.47 -3.89 3.25
C LEU A 31 -24.74 -5.37 2.91
N ASP A 32 -23.87 -6.28 3.36
CA ASP A 32 -24.06 -7.72 3.15
C ASP A 32 -25.32 -8.22 3.88
N THR A 33 -25.50 -7.83 5.15
CA THR A 33 -26.70 -8.22 5.92
C THR A 33 -27.99 -7.71 5.29
N LEU A 34 -28.01 -6.43 4.87
CA LEU A 34 -29.16 -5.86 4.17
C LEU A 34 -29.37 -6.49 2.80
N HIS A 35 -28.29 -6.87 2.11
CA HIS A 35 -28.37 -7.55 0.84
C HIS A 35 -29.08 -8.89 1.00
N GLU A 36 -28.63 -9.73 1.94
CA GLU A 36 -29.19 -11.05 2.20
C GLU A 36 -30.67 -10.97 2.62
N ASP A 37 -31.02 -10.06 3.54
CA ASP A 37 -32.40 -9.89 4.01
C ASP A 37 -33.36 -9.42 2.90
N LEU A 38 -32.83 -8.73 1.88
CA LEU A 38 -33.60 -8.19 0.75
C LEU A 38 -33.38 -8.96 -0.55
N ASN A 39 -32.65 -10.06 -0.53
CA ASN A 39 -32.32 -10.82 -1.72
C ASN A 39 -33.56 -11.56 -2.24
N ARG A 40 -33.93 -11.27 -3.49
CA ARG A 40 -35.10 -11.84 -4.18
C ARG A 40 -34.72 -12.97 -5.13
N ALA A 41 -33.42 -13.21 -5.32
CA ALA A 41 -32.95 -14.21 -6.26
C ALA A 41 -33.24 -15.64 -5.77
N VAL A 42 -33.56 -16.52 -6.71
CA VAL A 42 -33.66 -17.97 -6.48
C VAL A 42 -32.48 -18.60 -7.22
N PRO A 43 -31.40 -18.97 -6.51
CA PRO A 43 -30.15 -19.35 -7.16
C PRO A 43 -30.29 -20.67 -7.93
N PRO A 44 -29.74 -20.75 -9.17
CA PRO A 44 -29.72 -22.00 -9.92
C PRO A 44 -28.84 -23.05 -9.22
N PRO A 45 -29.16 -24.36 -9.35
CA PRO A 45 -28.58 -25.43 -8.54
C PRO A 45 -27.08 -25.65 -8.75
N HIS A 46 -26.50 -25.18 -9.86
CA HIS A 46 -25.08 -25.34 -10.14
C HIS A 46 -24.43 -24.02 -10.58
N PRO A 47 -23.33 -23.58 -9.94
CA PRO A 47 -22.52 -22.47 -10.44
C PRO A 47 -21.86 -22.87 -11.75
N GLN A 48 -22.10 -22.10 -12.82
CA GLN A 48 -21.26 -22.17 -14.02
C GLN A 48 -20.16 -21.13 -13.88
N HIS A 49 -18.95 -21.56 -13.54
CA HIS A 49 -17.78 -20.69 -13.63
C HIS A 49 -17.14 -20.92 -15.00
N ARG A 50 -17.23 -19.93 -15.90
CA ARG A 50 -16.61 -19.99 -17.22
C ARG A 50 -15.41 -19.05 -17.24
N ASP A 51 -14.26 -19.57 -17.64
CA ASP A 51 -13.11 -18.70 -17.92
C ASP A 51 -13.36 -17.92 -19.23
N SER A 52 -12.58 -16.86 -19.41
CA SER A 52 -12.67 -15.99 -20.58
C SER A 52 -12.31 -16.73 -21.88
N ASP A 53 -11.41 -17.72 -21.84
CA ASP A 53 -11.00 -18.57 -22.98
C ASP A 53 -10.78 -17.82 -24.31
N GLY A 54 -10.30 -16.58 -24.25
CA GLY A 54 -10.05 -15.72 -25.42
C GLY A 54 -11.29 -15.06 -26.03
N ARG A 55 -12.45 -15.16 -25.39
CA ARG A 55 -13.69 -14.51 -25.81
C ARG A 55 -13.64 -12.99 -25.54
N PRO A 56 -14.45 -12.19 -26.25
CA PRO A 56 -14.51 -10.75 -26.02
C PRO A 56 -14.92 -10.41 -24.58
N ASP A 57 -14.21 -9.46 -23.98
CA ASP A 57 -14.44 -9.01 -22.59
C ASP A 57 -15.90 -8.67 -22.32
N GLN A 58 -16.57 -7.97 -23.25
CA GLN A 58 -17.96 -7.54 -23.08
C GLN A 58 -18.93 -8.72 -22.92
N VAL A 59 -18.67 -9.83 -23.61
CA VAL A 59 -19.51 -11.04 -23.53
C VAL A 59 -19.29 -11.73 -22.18
N VAL A 60 -18.02 -11.90 -21.78
CA VAL A 60 -17.67 -12.56 -20.52
C VAL A 60 -18.12 -11.72 -19.31
N ALA A 61 -18.01 -10.40 -19.40
CA ALA A 61 -18.50 -9.46 -18.40
C ALA A 61 -20.02 -9.56 -18.22
N ALA A 62 -20.78 -9.55 -19.32
CA ALA A 62 -22.23 -9.70 -19.28
C ALA A 62 -22.66 -11.06 -18.70
N GLU A 63 -22.04 -12.17 -19.14
CA GLU A 63 -22.31 -13.50 -18.59
C GLU A 63 -22.01 -13.58 -17.09
N ALA A 64 -20.88 -13.01 -16.64
CA ALA A 64 -20.51 -12.98 -15.23
C ALA A 64 -21.47 -12.11 -14.41
N TRP A 65 -21.95 -11.01 -14.98
CA TRP A 65 -22.93 -10.14 -14.32
C TRP A 65 -24.30 -10.82 -14.21
N GLU A 66 -24.78 -11.45 -15.28
CA GLU A 66 -26.01 -12.24 -15.26
C GLU A 66 -25.92 -13.38 -14.25
N ALA A 67 -24.80 -14.10 -14.19
CA ALA A 67 -24.58 -15.15 -13.21
C ALA A 67 -24.58 -14.62 -11.76
N HIS A 68 -24.05 -13.41 -11.55
CA HIS A 68 -24.08 -12.74 -10.25
C HIS A 68 -25.51 -12.32 -9.88
N THR A 69 -26.22 -11.61 -10.77
CA THR A 69 -27.58 -11.11 -10.52
C THR A 69 -28.61 -12.25 -10.39
N ALA A 70 -28.39 -13.38 -11.06
CA ALA A 70 -29.22 -14.58 -10.89
C ALA A 70 -29.19 -15.15 -9.46
N ARG A 71 -28.20 -14.77 -8.65
CA ARG A 71 -28.04 -15.19 -7.24
C ARG A 71 -28.20 -14.06 -6.26
N ASN A 72 -27.94 -12.83 -6.70
CA ASN A 72 -27.88 -11.64 -5.88
C ASN A 72 -28.76 -10.58 -6.53
N SER A 73 -30.02 -10.48 -6.09
CA SER A 73 -31.00 -9.55 -6.62
C SER A 73 -31.68 -8.79 -5.49
N SER A 74 -31.08 -7.68 -5.08
CA SER A 74 -31.67 -6.74 -4.12
C SER A 74 -31.38 -5.28 -4.49
N ILE A 75 -32.02 -4.36 -3.76
CA ILE A 75 -31.73 -2.93 -3.91
C ILE A 75 -30.25 -2.61 -3.61
N ILE A 76 -29.57 -3.42 -2.79
CA ILE A 76 -28.16 -3.24 -2.48
C ILE A 76 -27.30 -3.55 -3.71
N THR A 77 -27.60 -4.63 -4.45
CA THR A 77 -26.90 -4.94 -5.70
C THR A 77 -27.14 -3.91 -6.78
N GLU A 78 -28.33 -3.33 -6.85
CA GLU A 78 -28.65 -2.30 -7.85
C GLU A 78 -27.92 -0.97 -7.58
N LEU A 79 -27.71 -0.62 -6.31
CA LEU A 79 -27.14 0.69 -5.93
C LEU A 79 -25.64 0.68 -5.69
N PHE A 80 -25.11 -0.41 -5.11
CA PHE A 80 -23.74 -0.42 -4.59
C PHE A 80 -22.81 -1.37 -5.35
N TYR A 81 -23.34 -2.33 -6.09
CA TYR A 81 -22.48 -3.29 -6.79
C TYR A 81 -22.05 -2.77 -8.16
N GLY A 82 -20.76 -2.96 -8.45
CA GLY A 82 -20.18 -2.84 -9.78
C GLY A 82 -19.41 -4.10 -10.16
N GLN A 83 -18.70 -4.06 -11.29
CA GLN A 83 -17.90 -5.18 -11.80
C GLN A 83 -16.47 -4.73 -12.10
N LEU A 84 -15.49 -5.51 -11.63
CA LEU A 84 -14.06 -5.33 -11.91
C LEU A 84 -13.58 -6.38 -12.90
N LYS A 85 -12.65 -6.00 -13.78
CA LYS A 85 -11.91 -6.91 -14.64
C LYS A 85 -10.56 -7.23 -13.99
N SER A 86 -10.39 -8.46 -13.54
CA SER A 86 -9.15 -9.00 -12.98
C SER A 86 -8.39 -9.76 -14.07
N LYS A 87 -7.14 -9.38 -14.36
CA LYS A 87 -6.28 -10.09 -15.31
C LYS A 87 -5.00 -10.54 -14.62
N VAL A 88 -4.78 -11.85 -14.59
CA VAL A 88 -3.55 -12.46 -14.05
C VAL A 88 -2.79 -13.12 -15.19
N ARG A 89 -1.52 -12.80 -15.34
CA ARG A 89 -0.60 -13.42 -16.29
C ARG A 89 0.36 -14.31 -15.54
N CYS A 90 0.51 -15.56 -15.98
CA CYS A 90 1.55 -16.42 -15.47
C CYS A 90 2.90 -16.10 -16.14
N ASP A 91 3.92 -15.75 -15.36
CA ASP A 91 5.25 -15.40 -15.88
C ASP A 91 6.03 -16.60 -16.44
N THR A 92 5.64 -17.84 -16.10
CA THR A 92 6.31 -19.06 -16.58
C THR A 92 5.73 -19.55 -17.91
N CYS A 93 4.40 -19.58 -18.06
CA CYS A 93 3.74 -20.12 -19.24
C CYS A 93 3.08 -19.07 -20.14
N GLY A 94 3.09 -17.79 -19.73
CA GLY A 94 2.50 -16.68 -20.48
C GLY A 94 0.97 -16.69 -20.57
N ARG A 95 0.28 -17.63 -19.90
CA ARG A 95 -1.18 -17.74 -19.94
C ARG A 95 -1.82 -16.56 -19.18
N ASP A 96 -2.74 -15.89 -19.87
CA ASP A 96 -3.60 -14.87 -19.29
C ASP A 96 -4.91 -15.52 -18.79
N SER A 97 -5.25 -15.30 -17.52
CA SER A 97 -6.56 -15.60 -16.94
C SER A 97 -7.27 -14.28 -16.67
N VAL A 98 -8.46 -14.12 -17.24
CA VAL A 98 -9.29 -12.92 -17.10
C VAL A 98 -10.59 -13.32 -16.41
N ARG A 99 -10.93 -12.61 -15.34
CA ARG A 99 -12.18 -12.78 -14.58
C ARG A 99 -12.88 -11.45 -14.40
N PHE A 100 -14.20 -11.52 -14.24
CA PHE A 100 -15.04 -10.38 -13.97
C PHE A 100 -15.75 -10.59 -12.63
N ASP A 101 -15.31 -9.85 -11.63
CA ASP A 101 -15.72 -10.03 -10.24
C ASP A 101 -16.63 -8.87 -9.80
N ALA A 102 -17.73 -9.18 -9.12
CA ALA A 102 -18.60 -8.15 -8.57
C ALA A 102 -18.00 -7.57 -7.28
N PHE A 103 -18.15 -6.26 -7.07
CA PHE A 103 -17.66 -5.57 -5.87
C PHE A 103 -18.70 -4.56 -5.38
N ASN A 104 -18.75 -4.31 -4.07
CA ASN A 104 -19.57 -3.25 -3.46
C ASN A 104 -18.73 -2.15 -2.78
N MET A 105 -17.41 -2.34 -2.70
CA MET A 105 -16.45 -1.42 -2.12
C MET A 105 -15.11 -1.49 -2.87
N LEU A 106 -14.42 -0.34 -2.97
CA LEU A 106 -13.07 -0.25 -3.51
C LEU A 106 -12.12 0.28 -2.44
N SER A 107 -11.19 -0.56 -2.02
CA SER A 107 -10.08 -0.15 -1.16
C SER A 107 -8.94 0.36 -2.04
N LEU A 108 -8.69 1.67 -1.97
CA LEU A 108 -7.63 2.31 -2.74
C LEU A 108 -6.35 2.39 -1.91
N PRO A 109 -5.22 1.86 -2.40
CA PRO A 109 -3.94 2.04 -1.72
C PRO A 109 -3.57 3.53 -1.76
N LEU A 110 -3.18 4.06 -0.60
CA LEU A 110 -2.58 5.39 -0.57
C LEU A 110 -1.14 5.28 -1.08
N PRO A 111 -0.66 6.23 -1.90
CA PRO A 111 0.74 6.29 -2.28
C PRO A 111 1.58 6.48 -1.00
N MET A 112 2.25 5.42 -0.57
CA MET A 112 3.13 5.47 0.59
C MET A 112 4.46 6.07 0.16
N GLU A 113 4.54 7.39 0.22
CA GLU A 113 5.81 8.11 0.16
C GLU A 113 6.49 8.04 1.53
N SER A 114 7.14 6.91 1.84
CA SER A 114 7.91 6.76 3.07
C SER A 114 9.24 7.49 2.92
N TYR A 115 9.30 8.77 3.30
CA TYR A 115 10.55 9.53 3.37
C TYR A 115 11.14 9.51 4.78
N VAL A 116 12.44 9.26 4.88
CA VAL A 116 13.24 9.50 6.07
C VAL A 116 13.91 10.87 5.95
N ARG A 117 13.86 11.66 7.01
CA ARG A 117 14.66 12.88 7.13
C ARG A 117 16.02 12.50 7.71
N ALA A 118 17.07 12.65 6.91
CA ALA A 118 18.44 12.47 7.33
C ALA A 118 19.09 13.84 7.54
N GLU A 119 19.75 14.04 8.68
CA GLU A 119 20.53 15.23 8.96
C GLU A 119 22.02 14.89 8.85
N ILE A 120 22.71 15.49 7.89
CA ILE A 120 24.10 15.18 7.56
C ILE A 120 24.93 16.45 7.68
N ARG A 121 26.06 16.38 8.38
CA ARG A 121 27.02 17.49 8.39
C ARG A 121 28.15 17.19 7.39
N VAL A 122 28.30 18.07 6.42
CA VAL A 122 29.32 17.98 5.36
C VAL A 122 30.56 18.73 5.83
N MET A 123 31.72 18.09 5.70
CA MET A 123 33.04 18.66 5.96
C MET A 123 33.84 18.67 4.67
N LEU A 124 34.17 19.88 4.20
CA LEU A 124 34.99 20.11 3.01
C LEU A 124 36.47 20.12 3.40
N LEU A 125 37.34 19.75 2.46
CA LEU A 125 38.80 19.77 2.60
C LEU A 125 39.38 21.19 2.49
N ASP A 126 38.60 22.16 2.03
CA ASP A 126 38.98 23.56 1.87
C ASP A 126 39.12 24.33 3.20
N GLY A 127 38.80 23.69 4.33
CA GLY A 127 38.86 24.30 5.67
C GLY A 127 37.68 25.22 6.00
N SER A 128 36.64 25.23 5.17
CA SER A 128 35.40 25.96 5.45
C SER A 128 34.64 25.38 6.65
N VAL A 129 33.72 26.18 7.19
CA VAL A 129 32.91 25.78 8.34
C VAL A 129 31.95 24.64 7.94
N PRO A 130 31.94 23.50 8.66
CA PRO A 130 31.06 22.38 8.34
C PRO A 130 29.58 22.78 8.31
N VAL A 131 28.91 22.47 7.20
CA VAL A 131 27.50 22.81 6.97
C VAL A 131 26.59 21.61 7.24
N LYS A 132 25.49 21.82 7.96
CA LYS A 132 24.49 20.79 8.25
C LYS A 132 23.35 20.86 7.24
N TYR A 133 23.11 19.78 6.50
CA TYR A 133 22.03 19.63 5.53
C TYR A 133 20.94 18.70 6.07
N GLY A 134 19.69 19.03 5.79
CA GLY A 134 18.54 18.17 6.04
C GLY A 134 18.00 17.64 4.72
N VAL A 135 18.11 16.33 4.49
CA VAL A 135 17.71 15.69 3.23
C VAL A 135 16.55 14.74 3.47
N ARG A 136 15.57 14.77 2.56
CA ARG A 136 14.51 13.78 2.49
C ARG A 136 14.87 12.71 1.47
N VAL A 137 14.89 11.46 1.90
CA VAL A 137 15.22 10.29 1.08
C VAL A 137 14.20 9.19 1.29
N ASN A 138 13.95 8.37 0.28
CA ASN A 138 13.02 7.24 0.41
C ASN A 138 13.57 6.26 1.46
N SER A 139 12.71 5.75 2.35
CA SER A 139 13.07 4.78 3.39
C SER A 139 13.55 3.46 2.82
N GLU A 140 13.12 3.10 1.61
CA GLU A 140 13.59 1.94 0.86
C GLU A 140 14.80 2.24 -0.02
N GLY A 141 15.25 3.51 -0.07
CA GLY A 141 16.42 3.94 -0.83
C GLY A 141 17.75 3.54 -0.18
N THR A 142 18.84 3.76 -0.91
CA THR A 142 20.21 3.45 -0.44
C THR A 142 21.00 4.71 -0.07
N TYR A 143 22.14 4.54 0.60
CA TYR A 143 23.04 5.66 0.88
C TYR A 143 23.58 6.34 -0.39
N LEU A 144 23.59 5.66 -1.54
CA LEU A 144 23.87 6.29 -2.82
C LEU A 144 22.81 7.34 -3.20
N ASP A 145 21.53 7.04 -2.97
CA ASP A 145 20.44 8.00 -3.20
C ASP A 145 20.57 9.22 -2.29
N LEU A 146 21.03 8.99 -1.04
CA LEU A 146 21.37 10.07 -0.12
C LEU A 146 22.54 10.93 -0.63
N LYS A 147 23.63 10.32 -1.10
CA LYS A 147 24.77 11.05 -1.67
C LYS A 147 24.38 11.85 -2.90
N LYS A 148 23.58 11.29 -3.82
CA LYS A 148 23.07 12.00 -5.00
C LYS A 148 22.27 13.23 -4.59
N ARG A 149 21.38 13.09 -3.62
CA ARG A 149 20.56 14.22 -3.16
C ARG A 149 21.36 15.26 -2.37
N LEU A 150 22.38 14.83 -1.62
CA LEU A 150 23.30 15.72 -0.93
C LEU A 150 24.19 16.47 -1.92
N SER A 151 24.64 15.80 -2.99
CA SER A 151 25.45 16.36 -4.08
C SER A 151 24.78 17.56 -4.76
N GLU A 152 23.47 17.47 -5.00
CA GLU A 152 22.67 18.58 -5.54
C GLU A 152 22.66 19.81 -4.61
N LEU A 153 22.84 19.63 -3.29
CA LEU A 153 22.78 20.70 -2.30
C LEU A 153 24.15 21.30 -1.96
N CYS A 154 25.19 20.47 -1.87
CA CYS A 154 26.53 20.91 -1.48
C CYS A 154 27.50 21.08 -2.65
N GLY A 155 27.14 20.66 -3.86
CA GLY A 155 27.97 20.77 -5.06
C GLY A 155 29.15 19.79 -5.13
N LEU A 156 29.27 18.86 -4.19
CA LEU A 156 30.28 17.80 -4.22
C LEU A 156 29.79 16.60 -5.05
N PRO A 157 30.63 15.96 -5.88
CA PRO A 157 30.31 14.69 -6.50
C PRO A 157 30.00 13.59 -5.47
N PRO A 158 29.04 12.67 -5.73
CA PRO A 158 28.76 11.54 -4.83
C PRO A 158 29.99 10.64 -4.57
N GLU A 159 30.90 10.56 -5.53
CA GLU A 159 32.11 9.74 -5.47
C GLU A 159 33.17 10.31 -4.52
N SER A 160 33.22 11.63 -4.37
CA SER A 160 34.12 12.30 -3.42
C SER A 160 33.50 12.44 -2.03
N MET A 161 32.39 11.74 -1.74
CA MET A 161 31.74 11.75 -0.43
C MET A 161 32.00 10.44 0.31
N LEU A 162 32.62 10.55 1.48
CA LEU A 162 32.71 9.47 2.46
C LEU A 162 31.66 9.66 3.55
N LEU A 163 30.62 8.83 3.55
CA LEU A 163 29.57 8.84 4.56
C LEU A 163 29.96 8.00 5.78
N VAL A 164 29.88 8.61 6.96
CA VAL A 164 30.36 8.02 8.21
C VAL A 164 29.39 8.30 9.35
N GLU A 165 29.10 7.29 10.16
CA GLU A 165 28.39 7.43 11.43
C GLU A 165 29.38 7.53 12.58
N LEU A 166 29.20 8.57 13.40
CA LEU A 166 29.94 8.73 14.64
C LEU A 166 29.26 8.00 15.79
N SER A 167 30.05 7.23 16.52
CA SER A 167 29.67 6.62 17.79
C SER A 167 30.45 7.31 18.90
N GLY A 168 29.91 8.39 19.46
CA GLY A 168 30.64 9.23 20.41
C GLY A 168 31.71 10.10 19.72
N ALA A 169 32.98 9.92 20.09
CA ALA A 169 34.12 10.67 19.54
C ALA A 169 34.94 9.90 18.49
N THR A 170 34.48 8.70 18.09
CA THR A 170 35.15 7.85 17.10
C THR A 170 34.27 7.61 15.88
N ILE A 171 34.93 7.34 14.76
CA ILE A 171 34.28 6.83 13.55
C ILE A 171 33.77 5.42 13.87
N GLY A 172 32.46 5.27 13.95
CA GLY A 172 31.81 4.00 14.27
C GLY A 172 31.69 3.11 13.03
N ARG A 173 31.12 3.65 11.95
CA ARG A 173 30.87 2.90 10.71
C ARG A 173 30.96 3.78 9.48
N VAL A 174 31.62 3.28 8.44
CA VAL A 174 31.55 3.84 7.07
C VAL A 174 30.36 3.22 6.35
N MET A 175 29.52 4.04 5.74
CA MET A 175 28.32 3.57 5.05
C MET A 175 28.64 3.10 3.64
N ASP A 176 28.14 1.93 3.30
CA ASP A 176 28.21 1.38 1.95
C ASP A 176 27.09 1.97 1.07
N ASP A 177 27.41 2.29 -0.17
CA ASP A 177 26.49 2.93 -1.12
C ASP A 177 25.28 2.06 -1.48
N GLY A 178 25.43 0.74 -1.43
CA GLY A 178 24.36 -0.23 -1.66
C GLY A 178 23.53 -0.56 -0.41
N ALA A 179 23.97 -0.12 0.78
CA ALA A 179 23.22 -0.38 2.00
C ALA A 179 21.94 0.48 2.07
N LYS A 180 20.86 -0.13 2.56
CA LYS A 180 19.59 0.57 2.80
C LYS A 180 19.78 1.68 3.85
N ILE A 181 19.06 2.77 3.67
CA ILE A 181 19.01 3.86 4.65
C ILE A 181 18.27 3.34 5.89
N SER A 182 19.02 2.79 6.84
CA SER A 182 18.51 2.52 8.18
C SER A 182 18.27 3.85 8.89
N ALA A 183 17.14 4.01 9.56
CA ALA A 183 16.80 5.22 10.31
C ALA A 183 17.89 5.56 11.34
N LEU A 184 18.87 6.38 10.94
CA LEU A 184 19.98 6.92 11.73
C LEU A 184 19.53 7.84 12.87
N ALA A 185 18.22 7.97 13.11
CA ALA A 185 17.64 8.97 14.00
C ALA A 185 17.18 8.42 15.36
N ALA A 186 17.35 7.13 15.66
CA ALA A 186 16.89 6.57 16.95
C ALA A 186 17.99 6.47 18.03
N GLY A 187 19.28 6.56 17.65
CA GLY A 187 20.40 6.16 18.51
C GLY A 187 21.41 7.25 18.91
N GLY A 188 21.15 8.53 18.63
CA GLY A 188 22.07 9.62 18.99
C GLY A 188 23.40 9.68 18.20
N GLY A 189 23.60 8.82 17.21
CA GLY A 189 24.73 8.87 16.28
C GLY A 189 24.58 10.02 15.27
N ALA A 190 25.65 10.76 15.02
CA ALA A 190 25.67 11.83 14.03
C ALA A 190 26.21 11.30 12.69
N LEU A 191 25.49 11.53 11.59
CA LEU A 191 25.97 11.22 10.25
C LEU A 191 26.78 12.39 9.68
N LEU A 192 27.98 12.06 9.20
CA LEU A 192 28.92 13.00 8.59
C LEU A 192 29.20 12.59 7.15
N ALA A 193 29.40 13.58 6.29
CA ALA A 193 29.94 13.40 4.95
C ALA A 193 31.27 14.13 4.86
N TYR A 194 32.36 13.40 4.68
CA TYR A 194 33.67 13.97 4.43
C TYR A 194 33.92 14.04 2.93
N GLU A 195 34.51 15.14 2.48
CA GLU A 195 35.14 15.20 1.16
C GLU A 195 36.41 14.33 1.17
N ALA A 196 36.51 13.40 0.21
CA ALA A 196 37.60 12.42 0.07
C ALA A 196 38.30 12.56 -1.28
#